data_AF-A0A1H8MQ28-F1
#
_entry.id   AF-A0A1H8MQ28-F1
#
_cell.length_a   1.000
_cell.length_b   1.000
_cell.length_c   1.000
_cell.angle_alpha   90.00
_cell.angle_beta   90.00
_cell.angle_gamma   90.00
#
_symmetry.space_group_name_H-M   'P 1'
#
loop_
_entity.id
_entity.type
_entity.pdbx_description
1 polymer ?
#
loop_
_entity_poly.entity_id
_entity_poly.type
_entity_poly.pdbx_seq_one_letter_code
_entity_poly.pdbx_strand_id
1 'polypeptide(L)'
;FSRRKPDDWALFDARKAKSALSDLTAQLTDGQFCECLSLSPDLFQDLAGCGIPDEARCENDRGWDVFAGQGIVEQLLLGAQQVGRLAPEWMPLEQAAVHLGCSPAQIVERIRDGRLPWVGRHLKRSGFASILVNLSGHDGGEISAEMFALSQGLTFSEILSFFRKGHSPAEIAKRETGRKDRIMLTPEQVAGFHESFVSFRRLALAHGLSWDALDQRLEGFGIAPVDGCVRIYRKSETGPLLQGVASAGI
;
A
#
# COMPACT_ATOMS: atom_id res chain seq x y z
N PHE A 1 10.52 37.00 -33.51
CA PHE A 1 9.46 35.98 -33.62
C PHE A 1 9.95 34.67 -33.01
N SER A 2 9.52 34.34 -31.79
CA SER A 2 9.83 33.04 -31.18
C SER A 2 9.01 31.97 -31.88
N ARG A 3 9.66 31.06 -32.61
CA ARG A 3 9.01 29.87 -33.19
C ARG A 3 8.68 28.92 -32.04
N ARG A 4 7.47 29.04 -31.48
CA ARG A 4 6.89 27.93 -30.72
C ARG A 4 6.78 26.75 -31.67
N LYS A 5 7.38 25.62 -31.31
CA LYS A 5 7.18 24.36 -32.03
C LYS A 5 5.69 24.01 -31.97
N PRO A 6 5.14 23.36 -33.02
CA PRO A 6 3.77 22.85 -32.97
C PRO A 6 3.61 21.92 -31.76
N ASP A 7 2.45 22.00 -31.11
CA ASP A 7 2.07 21.24 -29.92
C ASP A 7 1.72 19.79 -30.32
N ASP A 8 2.67 19.12 -30.97
CA ASP A 8 2.54 17.76 -31.47
C ASP A 8 3.07 16.79 -30.41
N TRP A 9 2.24 15.81 -30.02
CA TRP A 9 2.64 14.74 -29.12
C TRP A 9 3.72 13.88 -29.79
N ALA A 10 4.98 14.00 -29.35
CA ALA A 10 6.09 13.18 -29.81
C ALA A 10 6.30 11.98 -28.87
N LEU A 11 6.24 10.77 -29.41
CA LEU A 11 6.69 9.57 -28.71
C LEU A 11 8.23 9.53 -28.73
N PHE A 12 8.85 9.38 -27.57
CA PHE A 12 10.29 9.27 -27.44
C PHE A 12 10.70 8.01 -26.67
N ASP A 13 11.92 7.55 -26.93
CA ASP A 13 12.49 6.38 -26.28
C ASP A 13 12.84 6.71 -24.83
N ALA A 14 12.02 6.23 -23.90
CA ALA A 14 12.17 6.48 -22.47
C ALA A 14 13.53 6.01 -21.91
N ARG A 15 14.14 4.96 -22.49
CA ARG A 15 15.46 4.48 -22.03
C ARG A 15 16.56 5.44 -22.44
N LYS A 16 16.48 6.00 -23.65
CA LYS A 16 17.43 7.00 -24.15
C LYS A 16 17.26 8.35 -23.46
N ALA A 17 16.03 8.70 -23.09
CA ALA A 17 15.73 9.94 -22.38
C ALA A 17 15.94 9.84 -20.86
N LYS A 18 16.33 8.67 -20.33
CA LYS A 18 16.40 8.41 -18.88
C LYS A 18 17.21 9.48 -18.14
N SER A 19 18.42 9.83 -18.58
CA SER A 19 19.22 10.84 -17.86
C SER A 19 18.58 12.23 -17.92
N ALA A 20 18.04 12.64 -19.07
CA ALA A 20 17.39 13.95 -19.21
C ALA A 20 16.09 14.05 -18.38
N LEU A 21 15.33 12.95 -18.29
CA LEU A 21 14.15 12.87 -17.42
C LEU A 21 14.55 12.86 -15.95
N SER A 22 15.59 12.11 -15.59
CA SER A 22 16.14 12.10 -14.23
C SER A 22 16.68 13.47 -13.83
N ASP A 23 17.35 14.20 -14.71
CA ASP A 23 17.85 15.56 -14.45
C ASP A 23 16.73 16.60 -14.30
N LEU A 24 15.59 16.40 -14.99
CA LEU A 24 14.42 17.27 -14.90
C LEU A 24 13.66 17.13 -13.57
N THR A 25 13.79 15.99 -12.90
CA THR A 25 13.07 15.69 -11.66
C THR A 25 13.96 15.47 -10.45
N ALA A 26 15.28 15.34 -10.65
CA ALA A 26 16.23 15.23 -9.56
C ALA A 26 16.40 16.59 -8.90
N GLN A 27 16.30 16.59 -7.56
CA GLN A 27 16.55 17.76 -6.69
C GLN A 27 15.36 18.73 -6.59
N LEU A 28 14.14 18.19 -6.50
CA LEU A 28 13.02 19.01 -6.03
C LEU A 28 13.28 19.47 -4.59
N THR A 29 12.93 20.72 -4.31
CA THR A 29 12.80 21.21 -2.92
C THR A 29 11.59 20.57 -2.24
N ASP A 30 11.52 20.62 -0.90
CA ASP A 30 10.37 20.10 -0.14
C ASP A 30 9.03 20.64 -0.66
N GLY A 31 8.96 21.94 -0.95
CA GLY A 31 7.76 22.58 -1.48
C GLY A 31 7.35 22.05 -2.85
N GLN A 32 8.31 21.87 -3.77
CA GLN A 32 8.04 21.34 -5.10
C GLN A 32 7.64 19.86 -5.05
N PHE A 33 8.28 19.08 -4.18
CA PHE A 33 7.92 17.69 -3.95
C PHE A 33 6.49 17.56 -3.40
N CYS A 34 6.16 18.39 -2.40
CA CYS A 34 4.81 18.44 -1.83
C CYS A 34 3.76 18.79 -2.88
N GLU A 35 4.03 19.81 -3.70
CA GLU A 35 3.13 20.24 -4.77
C GLU A 35 2.89 19.12 -5.80
N CYS A 36 3.97 18.48 -6.28
CA CYS A 36 3.89 17.40 -7.26
C CYS A 36 3.07 16.20 -6.76
N LEU A 37 3.17 15.88 -5.48
CA LEU A 37 2.47 14.74 -4.87
C LEU A 37 1.18 15.12 -4.14
N SER A 38 0.74 16.37 -4.27
CA SER A 38 -0.46 16.87 -3.58
C SER A 38 -0.45 16.58 -2.07
N LEU A 39 0.73 16.74 -1.45
CA LEU A 39 0.95 16.65 -0.01
C LEU A 39 0.76 18.04 0.60
N SER A 40 -0.05 18.15 1.65
CA SER A 40 -0.08 19.36 2.46
C SER A 40 1.26 19.48 3.23
N PRO A 41 1.74 20.69 3.54
CA PRO A 41 2.94 20.86 4.37
C PRO A 41 2.84 20.15 5.72
N ASP A 42 1.65 20.18 6.34
CA ASP A 42 1.40 19.54 7.64
C ASP A 42 1.48 18.01 7.53
N LEU A 43 0.86 17.43 6.50
CA LEU A 43 0.95 15.99 6.22
C LEU A 43 2.38 15.58 5.90
N PHE A 44 3.11 16.37 5.12
CA PHE A 44 4.51 16.09 4.81
C PHE A 44 5.38 16.08 6.08
N GLN A 45 5.21 17.05 6.98
CA GLN A 45 5.94 17.08 8.25
C GLN A 45 5.59 15.90 9.16
N ASP A 46 4.30 15.53 9.26
CA ASP A 46 3.87 14.36 10.03
C ASP A 46 4.50 13.06 9.50
N LEU A 47 4.47 12.87 8.18
CA LEU A 47 5.06 11.69 7.52
C LEU A 47 6.60 11.69 7.64
N ALA A 48 7.25 12.85 7.50
CA ALA A 48 8.69 13.01 7.65
C ALA A 48 9.16 12.67 9.07
N GLY A 49 8.37 12.98 10.10
CA GLY A 49 8.63 12.57 11.48
C GLY A 49 8.70 11.04 11.67
N CYS A 50 8.18 10.26 10.74
CA CYS A 50 8.27 8.80 10.72
C CYS A 50 9.16 8.26 9.58
N GLY A 51 9.89 9.11 8.86
CA GLY A 51 10.78 8.72 7.76
C GLY A 51 10.10 8.20 6.50
N ILE A 52 8.77 8.31 6.39
CA ILE A 52 8.01 7.77 5.24
C ILE A 52 8.45 8.42 3.91
N PRO A 53 8.59 9.76 3.81
CA PRO A 53 9.03 10.39 2.57
C PRO A 53 10.48 10.06 2.21
N ASP A 54 11.33 9.68 3.17
CA ASP A 54 12.77 9.47 2.95
C ASP A 54 13.06 8.33 1.96
N GLU A 55 12.10 7.43 1.72
CA GLU A 55 12.11 6.46 0.62
C GLU A 55 12.22 7.11 -0.77
N ALA A 56 11.83 8.38 -0.88
CA ALA A 56 11.92 9.20 -2.08
C ALA A 56 13.10 10.19 -2.04
N ARG A 57 13.96 10.11 -1.04
CA ARG A 57 15.17 10.94 -0.97
C ARG A 57 16.14 10.52 -2.08
N CYS A 58 16.67 11.50 -2.80
CA CYS A 58 17.73 11.23 -3.78
C CYS A 58 18.98 10.66 -3.06
N GLU A 59 19.73 9.78 -3.74
CA GLU A 59 20.96 9.16 -3.19
C GLU A 59 22.01 10.16 -2.69
N ASN A 60 22.01 11.38 -3.23
CA ASN A 60 22.93 12.45 -2.84
C ASN A 60 22.46 13.26 -1.63
N ASP A 61 21.30 12.94 -1.06
CA ASP A 61 20.65 13.60 0.08
C ASP A 61 20.36 15.10 -0.12
N ARG A 62 20.36 15.57 -1.37
CA ARG A 62 20.21 17.00 -1.71
C ARG A 62 18.82 17.39 -2.23
N GLY A 63 17.87 16.46 -2.23
CA GLY A 63 16.49 16.74 -2.64
C GLY A 63 15.68 15.47 -2.83
N TRP A 64 14.55 15.62 -3.52
CA TRP A 64 13.57 14.54 -3.68
C TRP A 64 13.47 14.03 -5.10
N ASP A 65 13.20 12.73 -5.22
CA ASP A 65 12.83 12.06 -6.47
C ASP A 65 11.30 11.89 -6.51
N VAL A 66 10.65 12.62 -7.43
CA VAL A 66 9.19 12.58 -7.60
C VAL A 66 8.68 11.21 -8.04
N PHE A 67 9.46 10.43 -8.78
CA PHE A 67 9.05 9.10 -9.24
C PHE A 67 9.07 8.11 -8.09
N ALA A 68 10.09 8.18 -7.24
CA ALA A 68 10.13 7.40 -6.01
C ALA A 68 8.97 7.76 -5.08
N GLY A 69 8.67 9.06 -4.93
CA GLY A 69 7.52 9.52 -4.13
C GLY A 69 6.16 9.09 -4.70
N GLN A 70 6.01 9.09 -6.03
CA GLN A 70 4.83 8.53 -6.69
C GLN A 70 4.73 7.01 -6.46
N GLY A 71 5.87 6.31 -6.42
CA GLY A 71 5.95 4.89 -6.04
C GLY A 71 5.38 4.61 -4.65
N ILE A 72 5.66 5.47 -3.67
CA ILE A 72 5.06 5.37 -2.32
C ILE A 72 3.53 5.43 -2.41
N VAL A 73 2.98 6.42 -3.14
CA VAL A 73 1.53 6.57 -3.32
C VAL A 73 0.92 5.34 -3.99
N GLU A 74 1.57 4.81 -5.02
CA GLU A 74 1.11 3.62 -5.73
C GLU A 74 1.12 2.36 -4.87
N GLN A 75 2.14 2.21 -4.02
CA GLN A 75 2.20 1.12 -3.04
C GLN A 75 1.06 1.21 -2.02
N LEU A 76 0.73 2.41 -1.53
CA LEU A 76 -0.41 2.62 -0.62
C LEU A 76 -1.75 2.32 -1.28
N LEU A 77 -1.87 2.65 -2.57
CA LEU A 77 -3.08 2.42 -3.37
C LEU A 77 -3.15 1.03 -4.01
N LEU A 78 -2.18 0.15 -3.75
CA LEU A 78 -2.21 -1.21 -4.25
C LEU A 78 -3.44 -1.94 -3.69
N GLY A 79 -4.32 -2.40 -4.58
CA GLY A 79 -5.59 -3.03 -4.22
C GLY A 79 -6.69 -2.05 -3.77
N ALA A 80 -6.46 -0.73 -3.82
CA ALA A 80 -7.45 0.24 -3.38
C ALA A 80 -8.71 0.24 -4.27
N GLN A 81 -9.87 0.40 -3.64
CA GLN A 81 -11.14 0.52 -4.34
C GLN A 81 -11.19 1.83 -5.15
N GLN A 82 -11.61 1.77 -6.41
CA GLN A 82 -11.79 3.00 -7.20
C GLN A 82 -13.02 3.76 -6.71
N VAL A 83 -12.83 5.02 -6.28
CA VAL A 83 -13.87 5.88 -5.74
C VAL A 83 -14.11 7.05 -6.70
N GLY A 84 -15.20 6.98 -7.45
CA GLY A 84 -15.60 8.04 -8.40
C GLY A 84 -16.37 9.19 -7.76
N ARG A 85 -17.21 8.89 -6.76
CA ARG A 85 -17.96 9.87 -5.96
C ARG A 85 -17.60 9.67 -4.50
N LEU A 86 -17.19 10.75 -3.84
CA LEU A 86 -16.87 10.72 -2.42
C LEU A 86 -18.16 10.65 -1.61
N ALA A 87 -18.48 9.46 -1.12
CA ALA A 87 -19.55 9.25 -0.14
C ALA A 87 -19.01 9.50 1.28
N PRO A 88 -19.87 9.82 2.28
CA PRO A 88 -19.44 10.30 3.60
C PRO A 88 -18.53 9.35 4.38
N GLU A 89 -18.59 8.05 4.10
CA GLU A 89 -17.76 7.03 4.73
C GLU A 89 -16.30 7.08 4.28
N TRP A 90 -16.01 7.69 3.13
CA TRP A 90 -14.65 7.86 2.60
C TRP A 90 -14.09 9.19 3.04
N MET A 91 -12.95 9.15 3.73
CA MET A 91 -12.27 10.33 4.26
C MET A 91 -10.83 10.41 3.72
N PRO A 92 -10.31 11.62 3.47
CA PRO A 92 -8.87 11.83 3.28
C PRO A 92 -8.06 11.36 4.50
N LEU A 93 -6.77 11.05 4.31
CA LEU A 93 -5.87 10.57 5.37
C LEU A 93 -5.92 11.42 6.65
N GLU A 94 -5.76 12.74 6.52
CA GLU A 94 -5.75 13.67 7.67
C GLU A 94 -7.07 13.64 8.45
N GLN A 95 -8.20 13.57 7.75
CA GLN A 95 -9.52 13.52 8.39
C GLN A 95 -9.77 12.16 9.06
N ALA A 96 -9.34 11.08 8.42
CA ALA A 96 -9.39 9.75 9.01
C ALA A 96 -8.52 9.66 10.27
N ALA A 97 -7.35 10.30 10.26
CA ALA A 97 -6.42 10.34 11.39
C ALA A 97 -7.07 11.00 12.62
N VAL A 98 -7.69 12.17 12.41
CA VAL A 98 -8.46 12.86 13.44
C VAL A 98 -9.61 11.98 13.97
N HIS A 99 -10.37 11.35 13.07
CA HIS A 99 -11.50 10.49 13.46
C HIS A 99 -11.06 9.28 14.29
N LEU A 100 -9.89 8.71 13.98
CA LEU A 100 -9.32 7.56 14.66
C LEU A 100 -8.48 7.92 15.90
N GLY A 101 -8.30 9.22 16.20
CA GLY A 101 -7.44 9.68 17.30
C GLY A 101 -5.98 9.27 17.16
N CYS A 102 -5.46 9.25 15.92
CA CYS A 102 -4.10 8.81 15.59
C CYS A 102 -3.44 9.79 14.60
N SER A 103 -2.14 9.63 14.30
CA SER A 103 -1.47 10.45 13.29
C SER A 103 -1.69 9.93 11.86
N PRO A 104 -1.64 10.79 10.83
CA PRO A 104 -1.62 10.35 9.43
C PRO A 104 -0.53 9.30 9.14
N ALA A 105 0.67 9.44 9.70
CA ALA A 105 1.73 8.43 9.59
C ALA A 105 1.29 7.06 10.13
N GLN A 106 0.58 7.01 11.26
CA GLN A 106 0.04 5.76 11.81
C GLN A 106 -1.01 5.12 10.88
N ILE A 107 -1.80 5.92 10.16
CA ILE A 107 -2.71 5.40 9.12
C ILE A 107 -1.92 4.83 7.96
N VAL A 108 -0.92 5.56 7.45
CA VAL A 108 -0.07 5.09 6.34
C VAL A 108 0.60 3.77 6.69
N GLU A 109 1.13 3.64 7.90
CA GLU A 109 1.71 2.39 8.39
C GLU A 109 0.68 1.27 8.49
N ARG A 110 -0.53 1.54 8.99
CA ARG A 110 -1.63 0.56 8.99
C ARG A 110 -2.03 0.11 7.57
N ILE A 111 -1.95 0.99 6.57
CA ILE A 111 -2.18 0.66 5.16
C ILE A 111 -1.07 -0.25 4.65
N ARG A 112 0.20 0.11 4.88
CA ARG A 112 1.38 -0.70 4.51
C ARG A 112 1.33 -2.09 5.13
N ASP A 113 0.89 -2.15 6.37
CA ASP A 113 0.71 -3.38 7.13
C ASP A 113 -0.47 -4.25 6.66
N GLY A 114 -1.31 -3.75 5.75
CA GLY A 114 -2.56 -4.40 5.33
C GLY A 114 -3.61 -4.48 6.44
N ARG A 115 -3.45 -3.70 7.51
CA ARG A 115 -4.33 -3.65 8.70
C ARG A 115 -5.48 -2.66 8.56
N LEU A 116 -5.42 -1.77 7.57
CA LEU A 116 -6.55 -0.95 7.15
C LEU A 116 -7.20 -1.58 5.91
N PRO A 117 -8.38 -2.18 6.06
CA PRO A 117 -8.98 -2.93 4.97
C PRO A 117 -9.62 -2.07 3.88
N TRP A 118 -10.01 -0.83 4.20
CA TRP A 118 -10.82 -0.01 3.31
C TRP A 118 -10.03 1.20 2.80
N VAL A 119 -9.08 0.94 1.89
CA VAL A 119 -8.36 2.00 1.18
C VAL A 119 -9.00 2.23 -0.19
N GLY A 120 -9.17 3.49 -0.55
CA GLY A 120 -9.78 3.93 -1.78
C GLY A 120 -8.87 4.85 -2.58
N ARG A 121 -8.97 4.78 -3.91
CA ARG A 121 -8.35 5.72 -4.86
C ARG A 121 -9.41 6.68 -5.38
N HIS A 122 -9.28 7.96 -5.05
CA HIS A 122 -10.14 8.99 -5.59
C HIS A 122 -9.81 9.28 -7.06
N LEU A 123 -10.72 8.98 -7.99
CA LEU A 123 -10.45 9.03 -9.44
C LEU A 123 -10.14 10.43 -10.01
N LYS A 124 -10.57 11.50 -9.33
CA LYS A 124 -10.34 12.89 -9.76
C LYS A 124 -9.20 13.61 -9.03
N ARG A 125 -8.42 12.91 -8.21
CA ARG A 125 -7.28 13.47 -7.47
C ARG A 125 -6.03 12.64 -7.75
N SER A 126 -4.88 13.23 -7.51
CA SER A 126 -3.56 12.60 -7.68
C SER A 126 -2.77 12.60 -6.37
N GLY A 127 -1.66 11.86 -6.36
CA GLY A 127 -0.74 11.82 -5.22
C GLY A 127 -1.42 11.40 -3.91
N PHE A 128 -0.96 11.95 -2.79
CA PHE A 128 -1.50 11.65 -1.47
C PHE A 128 -2.96 12.11 -1.30
N ALA A 129 -3.36 13.18 -1.97
CA ALA A 129 -4.75 13.65 -1.99
C ALA A 129 -5.73 12.68 -2.66
N SER A 130 -5.23 11.67 -3.38
CA SER A 130 -6.04 10.59 -3.96
C SER A 130 -6.29 9.43 -3.01
N ILE A 131 -5.58 9.35 -1.89
CA ILE A 131 -5.72 8.28 -0.89
C ILE A 131 -6.91 8.58 0.01
N LEU A 132 -7.87 7.67 0.00
CA LEU A 132 -9.03 7.70 0.88
C LEU A 132 -8.98 6.50 1.82
N VAL A 133 -9.43 6.73 3.03
CA VAL A 133 -9.69 5.70 4.03
C VAL A 133 -11.18 5.67 4.26
N ASN A 134 -11.76 4.49 4.17
CA ASN A 134 -13.14 4.29 4.54
C ASN A 134 -13.21 3.73 5.96
N LEU A 135 -14.00 4.40 6.80
CA LEU A 135 -14.17 4.06 8.20
C LEU A 135 -15.52 3.38 8.48
N SER A 136 -16.36 3.17 7.46
CA SER A 136 -17.55 2.34 7.60
C SER A 136 -17.14 0.90 7.90
N GLY A 137 -17.50 0.42 9.08
CA GLY A 137 -17.06 -0.87 9.62
C GLY A 137 -15.95 -0.78 10.68
N HIS A 138 -15.42 0.42 11.00
CA HIS A 138 -14.49 0.59 12.12
C HIS A 138 -15.09 0.18 13.48
N ASP A 139 -16.42 0.09 13.57
CA ASP A 139 -17.16 -0.49 14.70
C ASP A 139 -17.07 -2.04 14.80
N GLY A 140 -16.09 -2.68 14.16
CA GLY A 140 -15.92 -4.13 14.20
C GLY A 140 -16.86 -4.89 13.25
N GLY A 141 -17.24 -4.28 12.12
CA GLY A 141 -18.08 -4.93 11.11
C GLY A 141 -17.33 -6.00 10.30
N GLU A 142 -18.08 -6.93 9.70
CA GLU A 142 -17.52 -7.93 8.79
C GLU A 142 -16.99 -7.30 7.49
N ILE A 143 -15.89 -7.84 6.94
CA ILE A 143 -15.31 -7.44 5.64
C ILE A 143 -15.48 -8.54 4.60
N SER A 144 -15.70 -8.21 3.32
CA SER A 144 -15.65 -9.25 2.28
C SER A 144 -14.23 -9.80 2.09
N ALA A 145 -14.13 -11.09 1.80
CA ALA A 145 -12.88 -11.76 1.46
C ALA A 145 -12.17 -11.12 0.25
N GLU A 146 -12.93 -10.57 -0.69
CA GLU A 146 -12.38 -9.82 -1.84
C GLU A 146 -11.65 -8.55 -1.38
N MET A 147 -12.26 -7.76 -0.51
CA MET A 147 -11.63 -6.55 0.04
C MET A 147 -10.42 -6.90 0.91
N PHE A 148 -10.52 -7.98 1.69
CA PHE A 148 -9.40 -8.46 2.49
C PHE A 148 -8.24 -8.95 1.62
N ALA A 149 -8.50 -9.71 0.55
CA ALA A 149 -7.47 -10.12 -0.40
C ALA A 149 -6.72 -8.91 -0.97
N LEU A 150 -7.47 -7.90 -1.42
CA LEU A 150 -6.91 -6.68 -1.97
C LEU A 150 -6.01 -5.95 -0.95
N SER A 151 -6.43 -5.85 0.32
CA SER A 151 -5.58 -5.24 1.36
C SER A 151 -4.30 -6.03 1.63
N GLN A 152 -4.30 -7.34 1.37
CA GLN A 152 -3.11 -8.20 1.45
C GLN A 152 -2.28 -8.22 0.14
N GLY A 153 -2.69 -7.50 -0.90
CA GLY A 153 -2.05 -7.55 -2.22
C GLY A 153 -2.28 -8.86 -2.99
N LEU A 154 -3.42 -9.51 -2.73
CA LEU A 154 -3.82 -10.79 -3.31
C LEU A 154 -5.01 -10.62 -4.25
N THR A 155 -5.15 -11.56 -5.18
CA THR A 155 -6.38 -11.75 -5.94
C THR A 155 -7.42 -12.50 -5.11
N PHE A 156 -8.69 -12.38 -5.49
CA PHE A 156 -9.76 -13.14 -4.84
C PHE A 156 -9.57 -14.66 -4.96
N SER A 157 -9.02 -15.15 -6.08
CA SER A 157 -8.74 -16.58 -6.26
C SER A 157 -7.69 -17.10 -5.29
N GLU A 158 -6.65 -16.32 -5.01
CA GLU A 158 -5.59 -16.67 -4.05
C GLU A 158 -6.14 -16.78 -2.63
N ILE A 159 -6.93 -15.80 -2.17
CA ILE A 159 -7.49 -15.87 -0.81
C ILE A 159 -8.50 -17.03 -0.66
N LEU A 160 -9.29 -17.33 -1.69
CA LEU A 160 -10.22 -18.46 -1.67
C LEU A 160 -9.49 -19.79 -1.57
N SER A 161 -8.39 -19.94 -2.30
CA SER A 161 -7.57 -21.13 -2.26
C SER A 161 -6.93 -21.31 -0.88
N PHE A 162 -6.40 -20.22 -0.29
CA PHE A 162 -5.93 -20.19 1.10
C PHE A 162 -7.00 -20.64 2.11
N PHE A 163 -8.24 -20.14 2.00
CA PHE A 163 -9.35 -20.54 2.88
C PHE A 163 -9.72 -22.02 2.70
N ARG A 164 -9.81 -22.50 1.46
CA ARG A 164 -10.17 -23.90 1.17
C ARG A 164 -9.14 -24.92 1.68
N LYS A 165 -7.89 -24.51 1.86
CA LYS A 165 -6.83 -25.34 2.45
C LYS A 165 -6.85 -25.37 3.98
N GLY A 166 -7.82 -24.71 4.61
CA GLY A 166 -8.01 -24.74 6.07
C GLY A 166 -7.04 -23.86 6.84
N HIS A 167 -6.38 -22.90 6.18
CA HIS A 167 -5.43 -21.99 6.83
C HIS A 167 -6.10 -20.81 7.53
N SER A 168 -7.39 -20.56 7.31
CA SER A 168 -8.15 -19.52 8.01
C SER A 168 -9.29 -20.14 8.84
N PRO A 169 -9.57 -19.61 10.05
CA PRO A 169 -10.78 -19.90 10.80
C PRO A 169 -12.05 -19.28 10.16
N ALA A 170 -11.93 -18.67 8.98
CA ALA A 170 -13.05 -18.27 8.15
C ALA A 170 -13.85 -19.48 7.67
N GLU A 171 -14.77 -19.96 8.49
CA GLU A 171 -15.91 -20.71 7.98
C GLU A 171 -16.59 -19.83 6.94
N ILE A 172 -16.74 -20.34 5.72
CA ILE A 172 -17.48 -19.69 4.64
C ILE A 172 -18.93 -19.56 5.13
N ALA A 173 -19.23 -18.45 5.81
CA ALA A 173 -20.55 -18.18 6.33
C ALA A 173 -21.49 -17.97 5.13
N LYS A 174 -22.26 -19.02 4.81
CA LYS A 174 -23.42 -18.89 3.92
C LYS A 174 -24.43 -18.02 4.66
N ARG A 175 -24.57 -16.75 4.24
CA ARG A 175 -25.68 -15.93 4.72
C ARG A 175 -27.01 -16.42 4.12
N GLU A 176 -28.07 -16.24 4.88
CA GLU A 176 -29.44 -16.54 4.45
C GLU A 176 -29.82 -15.74 3.19
N THR A 177 -30.39 -16.48 2.25
CA THR A 177 -30.97 -16.15 0.94
C THR A 177 -31.17 -14.66 0.58
N GLY A 178 -30.62 -14.26 -0.58
CA GLY A 178 -31.12 -13.13 -1.37
C GLY A 178 -30.07 -12.17 -1.96
N ARG A 179 -28.79 -12.28 -1.60
CA ARG A 179 -27.69 -11.49 -2.18
C ARG A 179 -26.55 -12.44 -2.57
N LYS A 180 -25.91 -12.22 -3.73
CA LYS A 180 -24.78 -13.01 -4.24
C LYS A 180 -23.84 -13.36 -3.08
N ASP A 181 -23.61 -14.66 -2.84
CA ASP A 181 -22.76 -15.19 -1.79
C ASP A 181 -21.40 -14.49 -1.78
N ARG A 182 -21.21 -13.55 -0.86
CA ARG A 182 -19.91 -12.92 -0.59
C ARG A 182 -19.43 -13.52 0.72
N ILE A 183 -18.23 -14.11 0.71
CA ILE A 183 -17.57 -14.56 1.93
C ILE A 183 -17.23 -13.33 2.74
N MET A 184 -17.71 -13.30 3.98
CA MET A 184 -17.48 -12.23 4.93
C MET A 184 -16.55 -12.74 6.03
N LEU A 185 -15.66 -11.88 6.51
CA LEU A 185 -14.68 -12.16 7.55
C LEU A 185 -14.96 -11.27 8.76
N THR A 186 -14.98 -11.86 9.94
CA THR A 186 -15.11 -11.12 11.20
C THR A 186 -13.77 -10.47 11.59
N PRO A 187 -13.77 -9.46 12.48
CA PRO A 187 -12.54 -8.89 13.02
C PRO A 187 -11.60 -9.93 13.64
N GLU A 188 -12.14 -10.96 14.32
CA GLU A 188 -11.36 -12.04 14.93
C GLU A 188 -10.67 -12.90 13.89
N GLN A 189 -11.34 -13.19 12.76
CA GLN A 189 -10.76 -13.94 11.66
C GLN A 189 -9.63 -13.16 10.97
N VAL A 190 -9.82 -11.85 10.80
CA VAL A 190 -8.78 -10.95 10.28
C VAL A 190 -7.60 -10.87 11.25
N ALA A 191 -7.87 -10.73 12.56
CA ALA A 191 -6.83 -10.71 13.59
C ALA A 191 -6.05 -12.03 13.63
N GLY A 192 -6.74 -13.18 13.59
CA GLY A 192 -6.13 -14.50 13.57
C GLY A 192 -5.27 -14.73 12.32
N PHE A 193 -5.69 -14.22 11.16
CA PHE A 193 -4.83 -14.20 9.97
C PHE A 193 -3.54 -13.43 10.26
N HIS A 194 -3.65 -12.21 10.77
CA HIS A 194 -2.48 -11.37 11.03
C HIS A 194 -1.62 -11.87 12.19
N GLU A 195 -2.12 -12.72 13.08
CA GLU A 195 -1.33 -13.37 14.12
C GLU A 195 -0.42 -14.47 13.53
N SER A 196 -0.97 -15.28 12.62
CA SER A 196 -0.30 -16.48 12.12
C SER A 196 0.43 -16.29 10.79
N PHE A 197 -0.01 -15.33 9.97
CA PHE A 197 0.42 -15.18 8.59
C PHE A 197 0.86 -13.76 8.24
N VAL A 198 1.65 -13.67 7.17
CA VAL A 198 2.12 -12.43 6.57
C VAL A 198 1.99 -12.55 5.05
N SER A 199 1.49 -11.49 4.41
CA SER A 199 1.40 -11.44 2.96
C SER A 199 2.74 -11.04 2.33
N PHE A 200 2.95 -11.46 1.09
CA PHE A 200 4.12 -11.06 0.30
C PHE A 200 4.23 -9.53 0.19
N ARG A 201 3.11 -8.84 -0.01
CA ARG A 201 3.04 -7.37 0.00
C ARG A 201 3.62 -6.80 1.30
N ARG A 202 3.18 -7.32 2.45
CA ARG A 202 3.64 -6.84 3.75
C ARG A 202 5.14 -7.11 3.97
N LEU A 203 5.65 -8.26 3.53
CA LEU A 203 7.08 -8.55 3.58
C LEU A 203 7.89 -7.59 2.69
N ALA A 204 7.40 -7.31 1.47
CA ALA A 204 8.08 -6.41 0.54
C ALA A 204 8.19 -5.00 1.12
N LEU A 205 7.08 -4.50 1.67
CA LEU A 205 7.03 -3.19 2.31
C LEU A 205 7.90 -3.12 3.57
N ALA A 206 7.82 -4.12 4.45
CA ALA A 206 8.60 -4.15 5.69
C ALA A 206 10.13 -4.17 5.46
N HIS A 207 10.57 -4.60 4.28
CA HIS A 207 11.99 -4.68 3.92
C HIS A 207 12.42 -3.68 2.84
N GLY A 208 11.51 -2.83 2.34
CA GLY A 208 11.79 -1.93 1.22
C GLY A 208 12.25 -2.68 -0.04
N LEU A 209 11.81 -3.92 -0.24
CA LEU A 209 12.26 -4.77 -1.34
C LEU A 209 11.29 -4.71 -2.52
N SER A 210 11.84 -4.76 -3.73
CA SER A 210 11.05 -5.12 -4.91
C SER A 210 10.56 -6.57 -4.80
N TRP A 211 9.54 -6.92 -5.58
CA TRP A 211 8.99 -8.28 -5.59
C TRP A 211 10.06 -9.32 -5.96
N ASP A 212 10.81 -9.09 -7.03
CA ASP A 212 11.88 -10.01 -7.46
C ASP A 212 12.98 -10.19 -6.39
N ALA A 213 13.35 -9.09 -5.71
CA ALA A 213 14.34 -9.15 -4.64
C ALA A 213 13.82 -9.91 -3.42
N LEU A 214 12.52 -9.76 -3.11
CA LEU A 214 11.88 -10.50 -2.03
C LEU A 214 11.79 -12.00 -2.37
N ASP A 215 11.42 -12.36 -3.61
CA ASP A 215 11.37 -13.76 -4.07
C ASP A 215 12.74 -14.43 -3.91
N GLN A 216 13.81 -13.81 -4.44
CA GLN A 216 15.17 -14.34 -4.31
C GLN A 216 15.58 -14.49 -2.84
N ARG A 217 15.18 -13.56 -1.98
CA ARG A 217 15.52 -13.59 -0.56
C ARG A 217 14.77 -14.70 0.16
N LEU A 218 13.49 -14.88 -0.10
CA LEU A 218 12.68 -15.98 0.44
C LEU A 218 13.23 -17.33 0.02
N GLU A 219 13.57 -17.50 -1.27
CA GLU A 219 14.23 -18.70 -1.79
C GLU A 219 15.58 -18.95 -1.11
N GLY A 220 16.40 -17.91 -0.94
CA GLY A 220 17.70 -18.00 -0.28
C GLY A 220 17.63 -18.46 1.19
N PHE A 221 16.53 -18.15 1.88
CA PHE A 221 16.25 -18.64 3.24
C PHE A 221 15.47 -19.97 3.27
N GLY A 222 15.10 -20.53 2.11
CA GLY A 222 14.25 -21.72 2.02
C GLY A 222 12.85 -21.52 2.57
N ILE A 223 12.36 -20.28 2.60
CA ILE A 223 11.02 -19.94 3.12
C ILE A 223 10.02 -20.14 1.99
N ALA A 224 9.14 -21.12 2.16
CA ALA A 224 8.09 -21.41 1.19
C ALA A 224 6.76 -20.72 1.58
N PRO A 225 5.93 -20.38 0.58
CA PRO A 225 4.55 -19.97 0.86
C PRO A 225 3.73 -21.14 1.44
N VAL A 226 2.61 -20.79 2.09
CA VAL A 226 1.66 -21.80 2.59
C VAL A 226 0.93 -22.50 1.44
N ASP A 227 0.46 -23.72 1.69
CA ASP A 227 -0.31 -24.45 0.69
C ASP A 227 -1.56 -23.65 0.27
N GLY A 228 -1.88 -23.69 -1.01
CA GLY A 228 -3.01 -22.95 -1.57
C GLY A 228 -2.80 -21.45 -1.77
N CYS A 229 -1.68 -20.83 -1.39
CA CYS A 229 -1.43 -19.43 -1.77
C CYS A 229 0.05 -19.09 -1.86
N VAL A 230 0.50 -18.74 -3.07
CA VAL A 230 1.91 -18.41 -3.39
C VAL A 230 2.42 -17.10 -2.78
N ARG A 231 1.53 -16.31 -2.15
CA ARG A 231 1.84 -14.98 -1.61
C ARG A 231 1.50 -14.84 -0.12
N ILE A 232 1.23 -15.93 0.58
CA ILE A 232 1.03 -15.93 2.03
C ILE A 232 2.07 -16.84 2.66
N TYR A 233 2.69 -16.38 3.74
CA TYR A 233 3.75 -17.08 4.45
C TYR A 233 3.40 -17.20 5.93
N ARG A 234 3.89 -18.25 6.60
CA ARG A 234 3.75 -18.37 8.05
C ARG A 234 4.70 -17.40 8.74
N LYS A 235 4.19 -16.63 9.70
CA LYS A 235 5.01 -15.70 10.47
C LYS A 235 6.16 -16.38 11.19
N SER A 236 5.91 -17.57 11.74
CA SER A 236 6.92 -18.40 12.41
C SER A 236 8.12 -18.76 11.53
N GLU A 237 7.91 -18.84 10.21
CA GLU A 237 8.95 -19.21 9.24
C GLU A 237 9.65 -17.96 8.67
N THR A 238 8.97 -16.81 8.64
CA THR A 238 9.53 -15.52 8.18
C THR A 238 10.36 -14.77 9.22
N GLY A 239 10.53 -15.33 10.42
CA GLY A 239 11.33 -14.75 11.50
C GLY A 239 12.73 -14.27 11.09
N PRO A 240 13.52 -15.05 10.32
CA PRO A 240 14.84 -14.61 9.84
C PRO A 240 14.82 -13.35 8.96
N LEU A 241 13.73 -13.12 8.22
CA LEU A 241 13.54 -11.90 7.46
C LEU A 241 13.20 -10.74 8.41
N LEU A 242 12.18 -10.94 9.25
CA LEU A 242 11.64 -9.90 10.13
C LEU A 242 12.61 -9.44 11.23
N GLN A 243 13.56 -10.29 11.66
CA GLN A 243 14.59 -9.92 12.64
C GLN A 243 15.59 -8.88 12.11
N GLY A 244 15.75 -8.74 10.79
CA GLY A 244 16.60 -7.72 10.18
C GLY A 244 16.09 -6.28 10.34
N VAL A 245 14.86 -6.07 10.85
CA VAL A 245 14.26 -4.74 11.06
C VAL A 245 14.53 -4.21 12.48
N ALA A 246 14.79 -5.10 13.45
CA ALA A 246 14.97 -4.71 14.86
C ALA A 246 16.38 -4.17 15.21
N SER A 247 17.29 -4.05 14.23
CA SER A 247 18.68 -3.63 14.44
C SER A 247 19.06 -2.30 13.80
N ALA A 248 18.11 -1.57 13.20
CA ALA A 248 18.36 -0.26 12.59
C ALA A 248 17.77 0.92 13.40
N GLY A 249 17.70 0.77 14.72
CA GLY A 249 17.22 1.81 15.64
C GLY A 249 18.07 1.89 16.90
N ILE A 250 19.27 2.46 16.77
CA ILE A 250 19.97 3.21 17.81
C ILE A 250 20.57 4.45 17.15
#